data_AF-A0A2N3LJR8-F1
#
_entry.id   AF-A0A2N3LJR8-F1
#
_cell.length_a   1.000
_cell.length_b   1.000
_cell.length_c   1.000
_cell.angle_alpha   90.00
_cell.angle_beta   90.00
_cell.angle_gamma   90.00
#
_symmetry.space_group_name_H-M   'P 1'
#
loop_
_entity.id
_entity.type
_entity.pdbx_description
1 polymer ?
#
loop_
_entity_poly.entity_id
_entity_poly.type
_entity_poly.pdbx_seq_one_letter_code
_entity_poly.pdbx_strand_id
1 'polypeptide(L)' 'MDGQANKLRLAVEQRKDYLKGELLKYGYFKTPDGKQLYELTLSELEQIHINVKCQFAKEMND' A
#
# COMPACT_ATOMS: atom_id res chain seq x y z
N MET A 1 -7.31 -30.04 1.94
CA MET A 1 -7.74 -28.81 2.65
C MET A 1 -6.98 -27.60 2.11
N ASP A 2 -6.82 -27.49 0.79
CA ASP A 2 -5.75 -26.67 0.18
C ASP A 2 -6.27 -25.47 -0.62
N GLY A 3 -7.58 -25.41 -0.90
CA GLY A 3 -8.19 -24.35 -1.70
C GLY A 3 -8.36 -23.01 -0.99
N GLN A 4 -8.38 -22.96 0.35
CA GLN A 4 -8.59 -21.72 1.11
C GLN A 4 -7.29 -20.90 1.27
N ALA A 5 -6.17 -21.57 1.55
CA ALA A 5 -4.87 -20.90 1.71
C ALA A 5 -4.43 -20.16 0.42
N ASN A 6 -4.73 -20.75 -0.75
CA ASN A 6 -4.42 -20.13 -2.04
C ASN A 6 -5.27 -18.89 -2.32
N LYS A 7 -6.57 -18.91 -1.93
CA LYS A 7 -7.46 -17.75 -2.05
C LYS A 7 -7.03 -16.60 -1.15
N LEU A 8 -6.66 -16.89 0.10
CA LEU A 8 -6.20 -15.85 1.04
C LEU A 8 -4.91 -15.20 0.53
N ARG A 9 -3.93 -16.00 0.10
CA ARG A 9 -2.68 -15.49 -0.46
C ARG A 9 -2.93 -14.62 -1.69
N LEU A 10 -3.79 -15.05 -2.60
CA LEU A 10 -4.15 -14.28 -3.77
C LEU A 10 -4.82 -12.94 -3.39
N ALA A 11 -5.73 -12.95 -2.43
CA ALA A 11 -6.38 -11.73 -1.95
C ALA A 11 -5.38 -10.75 -1.32
N VAL A 12 -4.40 -11.25 -0.57
CA VAL A 12 -3.31 -10.44 0.00
C VAL A 12 -2.47 -9.80 -1.09
N GLU A 13 -2.03 -10.55 -2.11
CA GLU A 13 -1.23 -10.00 -3.20
C GLU A 13 -2.01 -8.98 -4.03
N GLN A 14 -3.29 -9.25 -4.35
CA GLN A 14 -4.17 -8.29 -5.02
C GLN A 14 -4.31 -6.98 -4.22
N ARG A 15 -4.46 -7.09 -2.90
CA ARG A 15 -4.55 -5.92 -2.02
C ARG A 15 -3.23 -5.14 -2.00
N LYS A 16 -2.09 -5.82 -1.92
CA LYS A 16 -0.77 -5.19 -2.02
C LYS A 16 -0.62 -4.42 -3.33
N ASP A 17 -0.94 -5.04 -4.46
CA ASP A 17 -0.80 -4.39 -5.77
C ASP A 17 -1.72 -3.19 -5.95
N TYR A 18 -2.95 -3.27 -5.44
CA TYR A 18 -3.85 -2.12 -5.36
C TYR A 18 -3.21 -0.96 -4.58
N LEU A 19 -2.70 -1.23 -3.37
CA LEU A 19 -2.12 -0.19 -2.50
C LEU A 19 -0.87 0.44 -3.12
N LYS A 20 0.01 -0.36 -3.72
CA LYS A 20 1.18 0.16 -4.45
C LYS A 20 0.72 1.09 -5.59
N GLY A 21 -0.28 0.68 -6.36
CA GLY A 21 -0.85 1.50 -7.43
C GLY A 21 -1.39 2.84 -6.94
N GLU A 22 -2.12 2.85 -5.83
CA GLU A 22 -2.62 4.08 -5.22
C GLU A 22 -1.47 4.98 -4.73
N LEU A 23 -0.48 4.42 -4.04
CA LEU A 23 0.70 5.17 -3.56
C LEU A 23 1.48 5.82 -4.70
N LEU A 24 1.65 5.13 -5.82
CA LEU A 24 2.29 5.67 -7.02
C LEU A 24 1.52 6.86 -7.61
N LYS A 25 0.18 6.86 -7.57
CA LYS A 25 -0.64 8.00 -8.03
C LYS A 25 -0.44 9.25 -7.17
N TYR A 26 -0.13 9.08 -5.88
CA TYR A 26 0.24 10.16 -4.97
C TYR A 26 1.73 10.53 -5.05
N GLY A 27 2.51 9.94 -5.97
CA GLY A 27 3.95 10.21 -6.11
C GLY A 27 4.81 9.59 -5.01
N TYR A 28 4.30 8.62 -4.25
CA TYR A 28 5.05 7.92 -3.21
C TYR A 28 5.69 6.65 -3.77
N PHE A 29 7.02 6.62 -3.87
CA PHE A 29 7.77 5.52 -4.52
C PHE A 29 8.58 4.65 -3.55
N LYS A 30 9.01 5.22 -2.43
CA LYS A 30 9.83 4.55 -1.42
C LYS A 30 9.63 5.19 -0.07
N THR A 31 9.92 4.44 0.98
CA THR A 31 9.86 4.92 2.35
C THR A 31 11.01 5.87 2.68
N PRO A 32 10.90 6.68 3.76
CA PRO A 32 11.99 7.55 4.21
C PRO A 32 13.28 6.78 4.56
N ASP A 33 13.14 5.54 5.04
CA ASP A 33 14.26 4.61 5.31
C ASP A 33 14.79 3.91 4.04
N GLY A 34 14.24 4.22 2.87
CA GLY A 34 14.78 3.82 1.57
C GLY A 34 14.19 2.53 0.99
N LYS A 35 13.25 1.87 1.68
CA LYS A 35 12.59 0.66 1.17
C LYS A 35 11.66 0.99 0.01
N GLN A 36 11.74 0.18 -1.04
CA GLN A 36 10.83 0.22 -2.17
C GLN A 36 9.47 -0.37 -1.80
N LEU A 37 8.41 0.05 -2.49
CA LEU A 37 7.04 -0.43 -2.23
C LEU A 37 6.87 -1.96 -2.31
N TYR A 38 7.69 -2.63 -3.12
CA TYR A 38 7.64 -4.09 -3.30
C TYR A 38 8.25 -4.86 -2.13
N GLU A 39 9.04 -4.19 -1.30
CA GLU A 39 9.69 -4.76 -0.11
C GLU A 39 8.78 -4.71 1.13
N LEU A 40 7.64 -4.01 1.03
CA LEU A 40 6.73 -3.78 2.14
C LEU A 40 5.71 -4.91 2.32
N THR A 41 5.39 -5.17 3.57
CA THR A 41 4.27 -6.03 3.96
C THR A 41 2.93 -5.35 3.64
N LEU A 42 1.85 -6.14 3.65
CA LEU A 42 0.50 -5.60 3.44
C LEU A 42 0.15 -4.52 4.47
N SER A 43 0.42 -4.77 5.75
CA SER A 43 0.11 -3.83 6.83
C SER A 43 0.90 -2.52 6.72
N GLU A 44 2.19 -2.58 6.32
CA GLU A 44 2.99 -1.38 6.04
C GLU A 44 2.39 -0.56 4.90
N LEU A 45 2.00 -1.21 3.79
CA LEU A 45 1.37 -0.54 2.65
C LEU A 45 0.05 0.14 3.03
N GLU A 46 -0.78 -0.51 3.86
CA GLU A 46 -2.05 0.06 4.31
C GLU A 46 -1.83 1.30 5.20
N GLN A 47 -0.89 1.23 6.13
CA GLN A 47 -0.58 2.34 7.02
C GLN A 47 -0.03 3.54 6.25
N ILE A 48 0.88 3.31 5.30
CA ILE A 48 1.44 4.38 4.45
C ILE A 48 0.36 4.99 3.58
N HIS A 49 -0.51 4.18 2.95
CA HIS A 49 -1.61 4.67 2.13
C HIS A 49 -2.57 5.58 2.91
N ILE A 50 -2.91 5.21 4.15
CA ILE A 50 -3.72 6.07 5.04
C ILE A 50 -3.00 7.40 5.29
N ASN A 51 -1.71 7.37 5.65
CA ASN A 51 -0.94 8.56 5.98
C ASN A 51 -0.83 9.51 4.78
N VAL A 52 -0.47 8.98 3.61
CA VAL A 52 -0.34 9.75 2.36
C VAL A 52 -1.67 10.40 1.97
N LYS A 53 -2.77 9.64 2.04
CA LYS A 53 -4.10 10.17 1.72
C LYS A 53 -4.54 11.27 2.70
N CYS A 54 -4.26 11.10 4.00
CA CYS A 54 -4.53 12.11 5.02
C CYS A 54 -3.69 13.38 4.82
N GLN A 55 -2.41 13.25 4.43
CA GLN A 55 -1.56 14.40 4.14
C GLN A 55 -2.10 15.17 2.92
N PHE A 56 -2.38 14.47 1.83
CA PHE A 56 -2.91 15.08 0.61
C PHE A 56 -4.24 15.80 0.85
N ALA A 57 -5.14 15.21 1.64
CA ALA A 57 -6.41 15.84 2.00
C ALA A 57 -6.25 17.12 2.84
N LYS A 58 -5.19 17.21 3.65
CA LYS A 58 -4.88 18.45 4.39
C LYS A 58 -4.35 19.52 3.46
N GLU A 59 -3.42 19.15 2.56
CA GLU A 59 -2.80 20.07 1.60
C GLU A 59 -3.80 20.67 0.59
N MET A 60 -4.94 20.01 0.33
CA MET A 60 -6.00 20.54 -0.54
C MET A 60 -7.01 21.47 0.17
N ASN A 61 -7.01 21.49 1.51
CA ASN A 61 -7.96 22.27 2.32
C ASN A 61 -7.35 23.59 2.84
N ASP A 62 -6.09 23.88 2.53
CA ASP A 62 -5.39 25.15 2.73
C ASP A 62 -5.30 25.92 1.40
#